data_AF-A0A4E0R5E3-F1
#
_entry.id   AF-A0A4E0R5E3-F1
#
_cell.length_a   1.000
_cell.length_b   1.000
_cell.length_c   1.000
_cell.angle_alpha   90.00
_cell.angle_beta   90.00
_cell.angle_gamma   90.00
#
_symmetry.space_group_name_H-M   'P 1'
#
loop_
_entity.id
_entity.type
_entity.pdbx_description
1 polymer ?
#
loop_
_entity_poly.entity_id
_entity_poly.type
_entity_poly.pdbx_seq_one_letter_code
_entity_poly.pdbx_strand_id
1 'polypeptide(L)'
;MAFPYTQDYGVYIGDRQQPLLRLERSASSLLGVVRYGVHVNGYFIKCSSELNGINNSKSNGSAVGNGKSPSSTVSKTSVRDQPLSEHDPSSVMMWLGMRSLNKPTWPGMLDNIAAGGLTFGLDALSCARKECQEEASVPEELLNTMSAVGRLSSMFKRSTHFCQSLSFG
;
A
#
# COMPACT_ATOMS: atom_id res chain seq x y z
N MET A 1 0.61 -17.52 -9.80
CA MET A 1 0.98 -17.04 -11.15
C MET A 1 2.35 -16.41 -11.01
N ALA A 2 3.41 -16.97 -11.63
CA ALA A 2 4.73 -16.34 -11.57
C ALA A 2 4.75 -15.20 -12.60
N PHE A 3 4.82 -13.96 -12.14
CA PHE A 3 4.92 -12.81 -13.04
C PHE A 3 6.31 -12.80 -13.70
N PRO A 4 6.44 -12.91 -15.04
CA PRO A 4 7.71 -13.04 -15.74
C PRO A 4 8.45 -11.68 -15.86
N TYR A 5 8.24 -10.76 -14.92
CA TYR A 5 8.84 -9.43 -14.96
C TYR A 5 10.20 -9.47 -14.26
N THR A 6 11.23 -9.11 -15.02
CA THR A 6 12.56 -8.83 -14.47
C THR A 6 12.50 -7.67 -13.49
N GLN A 7 13.33 -7.70 -12.45
CA GLN A 7 13.40 -6.66 -11.40
C GLN A 7 14.18 -5.41 -11.83
N ASP A 8 14.54 -5.31 -13.11
CA ASP A 8 15.27 -4.18 -13.68
C ASP A 8 14.40 -2.93 -13.74
N TYR A 9 15.04 -1.77 -13.63
CA TYR A 9 14.43 -0.47 -13.87
C TYR A 9 14.68 -0.02 -15.31
N GLY A 10 13.69 0.67 -15.89
CA GLY A 10 13.89 1.41 -17.13
C GLY A 10 14.51 2.78 -16.86
N VAL A 11 15.44 3.21 -17.70
CA VAL A 11 15.96 4.58 -17.73
C VAL A 11 15.22 5.34 -18.81
N TYR A 12 14.65 6.49 -18.46
CA TYR A 12 13.78 7.27 -19.33
C TYR A 12 14.21 8.74 -19.33
N ILE A 13 14.02 9.43 -20.46
CA ILE A 13 14.12 10.90 -20.56
C ILE A 13 12.70 11.46 -20.69
N GLY A 14 12.32 12.36 -19.78
CA GLY A 14 10.98 12.93 -19.78
C GLY A 14 9.95 11.96 -19.19
N ASP A 15 9.13 11.36 -20.04
CA ASP A 15 8.07 10.44 -19.65
C ASP A 15 8.52 8.96 -19.73
N ARG A 16 7.66 8.04 -19.29
CA ARG A 16 7.94 6.59 -19.29
C ARG A 16 7.59 5.90 -20.62
N GLN A 17 7.43 6.62 -21.73
CA GLN A 17 7.00 6.04 -23.01
C GLN A 17 8.11 5.21 -23.66
N GLN A 18 9.33 5.74 -23.72
CA GLN A 18 10.44 5.07 -24.40
C GLN A 18 11.65 4.87 -23.47
N PRO A 19 11.99 3.61 -23.12
CA PRO A 19 13.20 3.32 -22.33
C PRO A 19 14.45 3.50 -23.20
N LEU A 20 15.48 4.15 -22.65
CA LEU A 20 16.80 4.20 -23.28
C LEU A 20 17.61 2.93 -23.03
N LEU A 21 17.56 2.45 -21.79
CA LEU A 21 18.22 1.21 -21.38
C LEU A 21 17.53 0.62 -20.16
N ARG A 22 17.80 -0.66 -19.91
CA ARG A 22 17.43 -1.37 -18.69
C ARG A 22 18.62 -1.37 -17.74
N LEU A 23 18.34 -1.13 -16.47
CA LEU A 23 19.35 -1.02 -15.43
C LEU A 23 18.96 -1.87 -14.24
N GLU A 24 19.90 -2.63 -13.71
CA GLU A 24 19.70 -3.40 -12.48
C GLU A 24 19.41 -2.46 -11.29
N ARG A 25 18.55 -2.92 -10.37
CA ARG A 25 17.98 -2.07 -9.30
C ARG A 25 19.06 -1.47 -8.40
N SER A 26 20.11 -2.22 -8.06
CA SER A 26 21.20 -1.74 -7.21
C SER A 26 22.06 -0.66 -7.89
N ALA A 27 22.27 -0.76 -9.21
CA ALA A 27 23.02 0.22 -9.99
C ALA A 27 22.30 1.57 -10.15
N SER A 28 20.97 1.61 -10.03
CA SER A 28 20.17 2.84 -10.19
C SER A 28 20.61 4.02 -9.30
N SER A 29 20.96 3.73 -8.05
CA SER A 29 21.39 4.75 -7.09
C SER A 29 22.80 5.30 -7.36
N LEU A 30 23.66 4.53 -8.03
CA LEU A 30 25.01 4.93 -8.38
C LEU A 30 25.01 5.88 -9.59
N LEU A 31 24.15 5.60 -10.57
CA LEU A 31 24.06 6.37 -11.81
C LEU A 31 23.14 7.60 -11.70
N GLY A 32 22.53 7.83 -10.53
CA GLY A 32 21.64 8.97 -10.29
C GLY A 32 20.35 8.91 -11.12
N VAL A 33 19.92 7.71 -11.53
CA VAL A 33 18.72 7.54 -12.35
C VAL A 33 17.48 7.70 -11.48
N VAL A 34 16.45 8.35 -12.01
CA VAL A 34 15.13 8.44 -11.37
C VAL A 34 14.54 7.05 -11.15
N ARG A 35 14.27 6.73 -9.88
CA ARG A 35 13.62 5.47 -9.50
C ARG A 35 12.13 5.71 -9.35
N TYR A 36 11.34 4.84 -9.95
CA TYR A 36 9.89 4.90 -9.87
C TYR A 36 9.38 3.84 -8.88
N GLY A 37 8.29 4.12 -8.19
CA GLY A 37 7.67 3.21 -7.25
C GLY A 37 6.17 3.46 -7.09
N VAL A 38 5.50 2.54 -6.43
CA VAL A 38 4.08 2.60 -6.10
C VAL A 38 3.90 2.40 -4.61
N HIS A 39 2.95 3.11 -4.02
CA HIS A 39 2.59 3.01 -2.61
C HIS A 39 1.07 2.92 -2.51
N VAL A 40 0.55 1.89 -1.84
CA VAL A 40 -0.89 1.66 -1.77
C VAL A 40 -1.43 2.01 -0.39
N ASN A 41 -2.49 2.81 -0.34
CA ASN A 41 -3.19 3.12 0.89
C ASN A 41 -4.47 2.26 0.99
N GLY A 42 -4.50 1.32 1.93
CA GLY A 42 -5.69 0.54 2.25
C GLY A 42 -6.38 1.11 3.49
N TYR A 43 -7.67 1.42 3.40
CA TYR A 43 -8.46 1.93 4.53
C TYR A 43 -9.84 1.29 4.59
N PHE A 44 -10.49 1.41 5.75
CA PHE A 44 -11.87 1.03 5.95
C PHE A 44 -12.54 1.99 6.94
N ILE A 45 -13.86 2.10 6.86
CA ILE A 45 -14.66 2.92 7.78
C ILE A 45 -15.26 2.01 8.84
N LYS A 46 -14.95 2.29 10.10
CA LYS A 46 -15.48 1.57 11.25
C LYS A 46 -16.88 2.05 11.58
N CYS A 47 -17.80 1.13 11.89
CA CYS A 47 -19.13 1.52 12.34
C CYS A 47 -19.06 2.07 13.76
N SER A 48 -19.82 3.13 14.07
CA SER A 48 -19.75 3.86 15.34
C SER A 48 -19.98 2.97 16.59
N SER A 49 -20.69 1.86 16.46
CA SER A 49 -20.90 0.87 17.53
C SER A 49 -19.62 0.15 17.96
N GLU A 50 -18.63 -0.02 17.08
CA GLU A 50 -17.41 -0.78 17.35
C GLU A 50 -16.31 0.07 18.02
N LEU A 51 -16.39 1.41 17.94
CA LEU A 51 -15.40 2.33 18.53
C LEU A 51 -15.41 2.29 20.07
N ASN A 52 -16.57 2.01 20.67
CA ASN A 52 -16.74 1.94 22.12
C ASN A 52 -16.15 0.66 22.78
N GLY A 53 -15.76 -0.35 21.98
CA GLY A 53 -15.28 -1.64 22.50
C GLY A 53 -13.78 -1.71 22.83
N ILE A 54 -12.96 -0.74 22.41
CA ILE A 54 -11.49 -0.80 22.58
C ILE A 54 -11.05 -0.28 23.96
N ASN A 55 -11.86 0.54 24.62
CA ASN A 55 -11.45 1.19 25.87
C ASN A 55 -11.59 0.33 27.15
N ASN A 56 -12.10 -0.92 27.04
CA ASN A 56 -12.45 -1.74 28.21
C ASN A 56 -11.74 -3.10 28.33
N SER A 57 -10.67 -3.39 27.58
CA SER A 57 -9.94 -4.66 27.73
C SER A 57 -8.80 -4.58 28.76
N LYS A 58 -9.13 -4.27 30.02
CA LYS A 58 -8.38 -4.72 31.20
C LYS A 58 -9.35 -5.01 32.36
N SER A 59 -10.00 -6.17 32.34
CA SER A 59 -10.39 -6.89 33.55
C SER A 59 -10.54 -8.38 33.26
N ASN A 60 -9.88 -9.17 34.08
CA ASN A 60 -9.80 -10.64 34.04
C ASN A 60 -11.17 -11.34 34.12
N GLY A 61 -11.25 -12.58 33.62
CA GLY A 61 -12.20 -13.58 34.13
C GLY A 61 -13.10 -14.23 33.07
N SER A 62 -13.03 -15.57 33.01
CA SER A 62 -13.89 -16.47 32.26
C SER A 62 -15.38 -16.15 32.36
N ALA A 63 -16.09 -16.21 31.23
CA ALA A 63 -17.52 -16.57 31.21
C ALA A 63 -17.89 -17.22 29.86
N VAL A 64 -18.15 -18.52 29.93
CA VAL A 64 -18.95 -19.27 28.95
C VAL A 64 -20.35 -18.65 28.89
N GLY A 65 -20.86 -18.35 27.71
CA GLY A 65 -22.22 -17.86 27.51
C GLY A 65 -22.73 -18.13 26.10
N ASN A 66 -23.53 -19.19 25.96
CA ASN A 66 -24.37 -19.44 24.78
C ASN A 66 -25.46 -18.35 24.71
N GLY A 67 -25.60 -17.67 23.56
CA GLY A 67 -26.65 -16.67 23.38
C GLY A 67 -26.81 -16.22 21.92
N LYS A 68 -27.88 -16.71 21.28
CA LYS A 68 -28.57 -16.22 20.07
C LYS A 68 -28.00 -14.97 19.39
N SER A 69 -27.53 -15.14 18.15
CA SER A 69 -27.28 -14.05 17.21
C SER A 69 -28.56 -13.21 17.00
N PRO A 70 -28.57 -11.90 17.26
CA PRO A 70 -29.66 -11.05 16.84
C PRO A 70 -29.56 -10.87 15.32
N SER A 71 -30.57 -11.39 14.62
CA SER A 71 -30.91 -11.02 13.25
C SER A 71 -31.16 -9.51 13.20
N SER A 72 -30.11 -8.73 12.96
CA SER A 72 -30.24 -7.34 12.52
C SER A 72 -30.12 -7.34 11.00
N THR A 73 -31.27 -7.14 10.34
CA THR A 73 -31.36 -6.76 8.93
C THR A 73 -30.71 -5.38 8.80
N VAL A 74 -29.38 -5.35 8.68
CA VAL A 74 -28.62 -4.14 8.36
C VAL A 74 -28.81 -3.88 6.88
N SER A 75 -29.48 -2.78 6.56
CA SER A 75 -29.59 -2.22 5.22
C SER A 75 -28.20 -2.13 4.59
N LYS A 76 -27.99 -2.89 3.51
CA LYS A 76 -26.81 -2.82 2.63
C LYS A 76 -26.83 -1.53 1.79
N THR A 77 -27.00 -0.37 2.42
CA THR A 77 -26.78 0.91 1.75
C THR A 77 -25.28 1.17 1.83
N SER A 78 -24.64 1.24 0.66
CA SER A 78 -23.20 1.27 0.46
C SER A 78 -22.53 2.46 1.16
N VAL A 79 -21.88 2.21 2.30
CA VAL A 79 -20.91 3.12 2.92
C VAL A 79 -19.78 3.52 1.95
N ARG A 80 -19.62 2.78 0.85
CA ARG A 80 -18.55 2.94 -0.15
C ARG A 80 -18.69 4.12 -1.12
N ASP A 81 -19.84 4.78 -1.20
CA ASP A 81 -20.07 5.81 -2.23
C ASP A 81 -19.86 7.25 -1.75
N GLN A 82 -19.61 7.46 -0.46
CA GLN A 82 -19.30 8.79 0.06
C GLN A 82 -17.80 9.06 0.01
N PRO A 83 -17.37 10.27 -0.37
CA PRO A 83 -15.96 10.64 -0.36
C PRO A 83 -15.41 10.58 1.07
N LEU A 84 -14.13 10.21 1.19
CA LEU A 84 -13.45 10.04 2.48
C LEU A 84 -13.55 11.26 3.41
N SER A 85 -13.69 12.46 2.83
CA SER A 85 -13.85 13.74 3.54
C SER A 85 -15.16 13.88 4.31
N GLU A 86 -16.18 13.08 3.99
CA GLU A 86 -17.50 13.15 4.65
C GLU A 86 -17.60 12.27 5.90
N HIS A 87 -16.62 11.38 6.13
CA HIS A 87 -16.59 10.54 7.32
C HIS A 87 -15.89 11.24 8.48
N ASP A 88 -16.35 10.98 9.71
CA ASP A 88 -15.63 11.40 10.92
C ASP A 88 -14.22 10.80 10.90
N PRO A 89 -13.14 11.63 11.01
CA PRO A 89 -11.77 11.14 11.04
C PRO A 89 -11.52 10.03 12.07
N SER A 90 -12.27 10.01 13.19
CA SER A 90 -12.14 8.97 14.22
C SER A 90 -12.62 7.58 13.77
N SER A 91 -13.47 7.54 12.74
CA SER A 91 -14.02 6.31 12.16
C SER A 91 -13.18 5.73 11.03
N VAL A 92 -12.24 6.51 10.48
CA VAL A 92 -11.37 6.09 9.39
C VAL A 92 -10.20 5.30 9.96
N MET A 93 -10.05 4.06 9.49
CA MET A 93 -8.96 3.18 9.89
C MET A 93 -8.10 2.85 8.67
N MET A 94 -6.78 2.90 8.83
CA MET A 94 -5.81 2.58 7.76
C MET A 94 -5.03 1.31 8.13
N TRP A 95 -4.85 0.43 7.14
CA TRP A 95 -3.94 -0.70 7.26
C TRP A 95 -2.50 -0.26 7.08
N LEU A 96 -1.66 -0.56 8.07
CA LEU A 96 -0.22 -0.33 8.02
C LEU A 96 0.51 -1.68 8.00
N GLY A 97 1.46 -1.81 7.09
CA GLY A 97 2.39 -2.93 7.06
C GLY A 97 3.51 -2.72 8.07
N MET A 98 4.03 -3.81 8.63
CA MET A 98 5.33 -3.80 9.33
C MET A 98 6.35 -4.50 8.44
N ARG A 99 7.45 -3.81 8.13
CA ARG A 99 8.47 -4.36 7.24
C ARG A 99 9.18 -5.52 7.92
N SER A 100 9.36 -6.61 7.18
CA SER A 100 10.16 -7.75 7.64
C SER A 100 11.56 -7.31 8.08
N LEU A 101 12.06 -7.91 9.15
CA LEU A 101 13.41 -7.67 9.67
C LEU A 101 14.51 -8.05 8.66
N ASN A 102 14.19 -8.89 7.67
CA ASN A 102 15.11 -9.32 6.64
C ASN A 102 15.16 -8.38 5.42
N LYS A 103 14.34 -7.30 5.38
CA LYS A 103 14.42 -6.34 4.28
C LYS A 103 15.74 -5.56 4.38
N PRO A 104 16.48 -5.36 3.27
CA PRO A 104 17.77 -4.66 3.28
C PRO A 104 17.65 -3.15 3.59
N THR A 105 16.43 -2.60 3.51
CA THR A 105 16.15 -1.19 3.81
C THR A 105 15.03 -1.09 4.83
N TRP A 106 15.30 -0.36 5.91
CA TRP A 106 14.35 -0.02 6.97
C TRP A 106 13.63 -1.25 7.57
N PRO A 107 14.38 -2.24 8.09
CA PRO A 107 13.79 -3.42 8.73
C PRO A 107 12.97 -3.03 9.97
N GLY A 108 11.79 -3.63 10.16
CA GLY A 108 10.92 -3.39 11.32
C GLY A 108 10.15 -2.07 11.33
N MET A 109 10.35 -1.20 10.33
CA MET A 109 9.62 0.07 10.24
C MET A 109 8.19 -0.13 9.72
N LEU A 110 7.29 0.81 10.03
CA LEU A 110 5.95 0.86 9.45
C LEU A 110 6.01 1.23 7.96
N ASP A 111 5.06 0.71 7.20
CA ASP A 111 4.90 0.94 5.77
C ASP A 111 3.41 1.02 5.40
N ASN A 112 3.17 1.39 4.15
CA ASN A 112 1.88 1.23 3.50
C ASN A 112 1.41 -0.24 3.52
N ILE A 113 0.15 -0.52 3.12
CA ILE A 113 -0.33 -1.91 3.04
C ILE A 113 0.50 -2.73 2.03
N ALA A 114 0.97 -2.07 0.97
CA ALA A 114 1.94 -2.58 0.02
C ALA A 114 2.70 -1.42 -0.62
N ALA A 115 3.98 -1.65 -0.92
CA ALA A 115 4.80 -0.68 -1.65
C ALA A 115 5.91 -1.37 -2.43
N GLY A 116 6.13 -0.95 -3.67
CA GLY A 116 7.09 -1.61 -4.55
C GLY A 116 7.77 -0.69 -5.54
N GLY A 117 8.89 -1.17 -6.08
CA GLY A 117 9.60 -0.48 -7.14
C GLY A 117 8.93 -0.73 -8.49
N LEU A 118 8.72 0.31 -9.28
CA LEU A 118 8.09 0.20 -10.59
C LEU A 118 9.13 -0.27 -11.63
N THR A 119 9.11 -1.57 -11.89
CA THR A 119 10.04 -2.25 -12.81
C THR A 119 9.82 -1.84 -14.26
N PHE A 120 10.79 -2.22 -15.10
CA PHE A 120 10.74 -2.04 -16.54
C PHE A 120 9.52 -2.75 -17.15
N GLY A 121 8.79 -2.05 -18.01
CA GLY A 121 7.65 -2.61 -18.75
C GLY A 121 6.35 -2.76 -17.95
N LEU A 122 6.35 -2.41 -16.66
CA LEU A 122 5.15 -2.43 -15.82
C LEU A 122 4.56 -1.02 -15.71
N ASP A 123 3.25 -0.90 -15.85
CA ASP A 123 2.50 0.32 -15.51
C ASP A 123 2.27 0.39 -14.00
N ALA A 124 1.97 1.60 -13.50
CA ALA A 124 1.85 1.85 -12.07
C ALA A 124 0.71 1.05 -11.42
N LEU A 125 -0.44 0.91 -12.10
CA LEU A 125 -1.59 0.21 -11.53
C LEU A 125 -1.33 -1.29 -11.47
N SER A 126 -0.80 -1.89 -12.53
CA SER A 126 -0.41 -3.30 -12.53
C SER A 126 0.67 -3.60 -11.49
N CYS A 127 1.62 -2.68 -11.30
CA CYS A 127 2.61 -2.79 -10.23
C CYS A 127 1.94 -2.77 -8.85
N ALA A 128 1.07 -1.80 -8.58
CA ALA A 128 0.36 -1.71 -7.31
C ALA A 128 -0.46 -2.99 -7.01
N ARG A 129 -1.17 -3.53 -8.01
CA ARG A 129 -1.91 -4.80 -7.87
C ARG A 129 -1.00 -5.97 -7.51
N LYS A 130 0.10 -6.14 -8.26
CA LYS A 130 1.10 -7.18 -8.01
C LYS A 130 1.65 -7.09 -6.58
N GLU A 131 2.09 -5.91 -6.16
CA GLU A 131 2.69 -5.72 -4.83
C GLU A 131 1.66 -5.95 -3.71
N CYS A 132 0.39 -5.55 -3.89
CA CYS A 132 -0.67 -5.88 -2.94
C CYS A 132 -0.93 -7.39 -2.81
N GLN A 133 -0.91 -8.12 -3.93
CA GLN A 133 -1.06 -9.58 -3.89
C GLN A 133 0.14 -10.25 -3.21
N GLU A 134 1.36 -9.80 -3.51
CA GLU A 134 2.60 -10.41 -3.00
C GLU A 134 2.88 -10.07 -1.53
N GLU A 135 2.67 -8.83 -1.10
CA GLU A 135 3.04 -8.38 0.25
C GLU A 135 1.90 -8.49 1.27
N ALA A 136 0.64 -8.39 0.82
CA ALA A 136 -0.51 -8.34 1.70
C ALA A 136 -1.60 -9.38 1.37
N SER A 137 -1.37 -10.25 0.38
CA SER A 137 -2.35 -11.26 -0.07
C SER A 137 -3.73 -10.67 -0.40
N VAL A 138 -3.77 -9.42 -0.91
CA VAL A 138 -5.03 -8.76 -1.23
C VAL A 138 -5.70 -9.48 -2.41
N PRO A 139 -6.96 -9.91 -2.28
CA PRO A 139 -7.66 -10.60 -3.35
C PRO A 139 -7.96 -9.67 -4.53
N GLU A 140 -7.90 -10.23 -5.74
CA GLU A 140 -8.06 -9.49 -7.00
C GLU A 140 -9.39 -8.71 -7.09
N GLU A 141 -10.45 -9.26 -6.51
CA GLU A 141 -11.78 -8.64 -6.46
C GLU A 141 -11.77 -7.28 -5.74
N LEU A 142 -10.96 -7.13 -4.68
CA LEU A 142 -10.83 -5.87 -3.95
C LEU A 142 -9.95 -4.87 -4.71
N LEU A 143 -9.00 -5.35 -5.51
CA LEU A 143 -8.10 -4.49 -6.26
C LEU A 143 -8.82 -3.75 -7.40
N ASN A 144 -10.00 -4.22 -7.82
CA ASN A 144 -10.82 -3.53 -8.83
C ASN A 144 -11.32 -2.14 -8.39
N THR A 145 -11.36 -1.86 -7.09
CA THR A 145 -11.73 -0.54 -6.56
C THR A 145 -10.53 0.37 -6.32
N MET A 146 -9.31 -0.09 -6.64
CA MET A 146 -8.10 0.73 -6.52
C MET A 146 -8.13 1.85 -7.57
N SER A 147 -7.81 3.06 -7.13
CA SER A 147 -7.66 4.22 -8.01
C SER A 147 -6.35 4.94 -7.71
N ALA A 148 -5.73 5.50 -8.75
CA ALA A 148 -4.57 6.36 -8.58
C ALA A 148 -5.02 7.73 -8.07
N VAL A 149 -4.41 8.20 -6.98
CA VAL A 149 -4.78 9.46 -6.30
C VAL A 149 -3.69 10.52 -6.38
N GLY A 150 -2.45 10.18 -6.71
CA GLY A 150 -1.41 11.20 -6.87
C GLY A 150 0.00 10.71 -7.14
N ARG A 151 0.95 11.66 -7.03
CA ARG A 151 2.38 11.44 -7.29
C ARG A 151 3.23 12.25 -6.33
N LEU A 152 4.23 11.62 -5.73
CA LEU A 152 5.23 12.26 -4.87
C LEU A 152 6.62 12.16 -5.50
N SER A 153 7.30 13.30 -5.64
CA SER A 153 8.69 13.37 -6.11
C SER A 153 9.60 13.85 -5.01
N SER A 154 10.64 13.09 -4.69
CA SER A 154 11.66 13.46 -3.73
C SER A 154 13.06 13.22 -4.28
N MET A 155 14.00 14.04 -3.83
CA MET A 155 15.42 13.89 -4.11
C MET A 155 16.16 14.02 -2.79
N PHE A 156 16.99 13.03 -2.48
CA PHE A 156 17.83 13.08 -1.30
C PHE A 156 19.25 12.63 -1.62
N LYS A 157 20.23 13.18 -0.90
CA LYS A 157 21.63 12.85 -1.05
C LYS A 157 22.03 11.80 -0.01
N ARG A 158 22.69 10.73 -0.44
CA ARG A 158 23.49 9.85 0.44
C ARG A 158 24.95 10.27 0.39
N SER A 159 25.78 9.74 1.30
CA SER A 159 27.20 10.11 1.46
C SER A 159 27.98 10.14 0.14
N THR A 160 27.66 9.25 -0.81
CA THR A 160 28.37 9.16 -2.10
C THR A 160 27.55 9.56 -3.32
N HIS A 161 26.22 9.42 -3.31
CA HIS A 161 25.37 9.55 -4.51
C HIS A 161 24.03 10.26 -4.24
N PHE A 162 23.44 10.84 -5.29
CA PHE A 162 22.07 11.37 -5.25
C PHE A 162 21.07 10.28 -5.59
N CYS A 163 19.98 10.26 -4.83
CA CYS A 163 18.88 9.34 -5.03
C CYS A 163 17.62 10.14 -5.34
N GLN A 164 17.19 10.07 -6.60
CA GLN A 164 15.91 10.61 -7.03
C GLN A 164 14.84 9.52 -7.00
N SER A 165 13.70 9.81 -6.39
CA SER A 165 12.58 8.89 -6.25
C SER A 165 11.29 9.56 -6.69
N LEU A 166 10.50 8.80 -7.43
CA LEU A 166 9.14 9.15 -7.79
C LEU A 166 8.18 8.04 -7.44
N SER A 167 7.24 8.34 -6.56
CA SER A 167 6.24 7.40 -6.10
C SER A 167 4.86 7.80 -6.63
N PHE A 168 4.09 6.82 -7.09
CA PHE A 168 2.67 6.96 -7.41
C PHE A 168 1.84 6.42 -6.25
N GLY A 169 0.78 7.14 -5.88
CA GLY A 169 -0.15 6.79 -4.82
C GLY A 169 -1.56 6.65 -5.35
#